data_AF-A0A0U0W8T7-F1
#
_entry.id   AF-A0A0U0W8T7-F1
#
_cell.length_a   1.000
_cell.length_b   1.000
_cell.length_c   1.000
_cell.angle_alpha   90.00
_cell.angle_beta   90.00
_cell.angle_gamma   90.00
#
_symmetry.space_group_name_H-M   'P 1'
#
loop_
_entity.id
_entity.type
_entity.pdbx_description
1 polymer ?
#
loop_
_entity_poly.entity_id
_entity_poly.type
_entity_poly.pdbx_seq_one_letter_code
_entity_poly.pdbx_strand_id
1 'polypeptide(L)'
;MRRYRIVPTGSKALYSDLADVTENVLYESRGTAERMSVRLALGQVLDYGRYVDDSRLAILLPGPPAADLVELLEGYDVGCVVETTPDDFVDMTSLNRCP
;
A
#
# COMPACT_ATOMS: atom_id res chain seq x y z
N MET A 1 -10.45 4.51 -10.76
CA MET A 1 -9.94 4.23 -9.40
C MET A 1 -10.90 4.80 -8.35
N ARG A 2 -11.18 4.07 -7.27
CA ARG A 2 -12.01 4.51 -6.14
C ARG A 2 -11.18 4.52 -4.85
N ARG A 3 -11.44 5.47 -3.96
CA ARG A 3 -10.93 5.46 -2.58
C ARG A 3 -11.85 4.62 -1.71
N TYR A 4 -11.28 3.89 -0.75
CA TYR A 4 -12.07 3.18 0.25
C TYR A 4 -12.15 4.02 1.53
N ARG A 5 -13.37 4.24 2.02
CA ARG A 5 -13.62 5.01 3.25
C ARG A 5 -13.75 4.04 4.42
N ILE A 6 -12.89 4.20 5.41
CA ILE A 6 -12.85 3.39 6.62
C ILE A 6 -13.35 4.26 7.77
N VAL A 7 -14.31 3.76 8.56
CA VAL A 7 -14.92 4.52 9.65
C VAL A 7 -14.71 3.78 10.97
N PRO A 8 -13.55 3.95 11.62
CA PRO A 8 -13.30 3.36 12.93
C PRO A 8 -14.24 3.93 14.00
N THR A 9 -14.67 3.10 14.94
CA THR A 9 -15.44 3.58 16.10
C THR A 9 -14.56 4.49 16.97
N GLY A 10 -15.04 5.71 17.24
CA GLY A 10 -14.36 6.65 18.15
C GLY A 10 -13.15 7.39 17.56
N SER A 11 -12.89 7.28 16.25
CA SER A 11 -11.82 8.00 15.56
C SER A 11 -12.31 8.68 14.28
N LYS A 12 -11.48 9.53 13.69
CA LYS A 12 -11.76 10.11 12.36
C LYS A 12 -11.70 9.04 11.29
N ALA A 13 -12.49 9.23 10.23
CA ALA A 13 -12.46 8.35 9.07
C ALA A 13 -11.08 8.38 8.40
N LEU A 14 -10.61 7.21 7.98
CA LEU A 14 -9.42 7.02 7.15
C LEU A 14 -9.88 6.82 5.70
N TYR A 15 -9.00 7.14 4.75
CA TYR A 15 -9.26 6.97 3.34
C TYR A 15 -8.04 6.36 2.69
N SER A 16 -8.20 5.22 2.02
CA SER A 16 -7.14 4.74 1.13
C SER A 16 -6.99 5.69 -0.06
N ASP A 17 -5.79 5.77 -0.61
CA ASP A 17 -5.55 6.52 -1.85
C ASP A 17 -6.17 5.80 -3.05
N LEU A 18 -6.07 4.47 -3.05
CA LEU A 18 -6.61 3.58 -4.06
C LEU A 18 -7.15 2.30 -3.42
N ALA A 19 -8.18 1.73 -4.01
CA ALA A 19 -8.66 0.39 -3.72
C ALA A 19 -8.95 -0.35 -5.03
N ASP A 20 -8.39 -1.55 -5.15
CA ASP A 20 -8.86 -2.56 -6.08
C ASP A 20 -9.87 -3.45 -5.35
N VAL A 21 -11.14 -3.33 -5.74
CA VAL A 21 -12.25 -4.08 -5.15
C VAL A 21 -12.37 -5.49 -5.71
N THR A 22 -11.70 -5.78 -6.83
CA THR A 22 -11.72 -7.11 -7.46
C THR A 22 -10.83 -8.06 -6.68
N GLU A 23 -9.60 -7.61 -6.38
CA GLU A 23 -8.61 -8.37 -5.63
C GLU A 23 -8.59 -8.04 -4.12
N ASN A 24 -9.49 -7.16 -3.67
CA ASN A 24 -9.59 -6.66 -2.29
C ASN A 24 -8.27 -6.04 -1.76
N VAL A 25 -7.59 -5.24 -2.59
CA VAL A 25 -6.33 -4.59 -2.24
C VAL A 25 -6.53 -3.11 -1.93
N LEU A 26 -6.04 -2.66 -0.78
CA LEU A 26 -5.99 -1.26 -0.37
C LEU A 26 -4.57 -0.72 -0.51
N TYR A 27 -4.46 0.45 -1.13
CA TYR A 27 -3.19 1.08 -1.44
C TYR A 27 -3.05 2.42 -0.75
N GLU A 28 -1.84 2.68 -0.26
CA GLU A 28 -1.36 4.00 0.08
C GLU A 28 -0.29 4.43 -0.93
N SER A 29 -0.41 5.65 -1.47
CA SER A 29 0.51 6.16 -2.47
C SER A 29 1.54 7.11 -1.88
N ARG A 30 2.71 7.20 -2.51
CA ARG A 30 3.74 8.18 -2.15
C ARG A 30 4.35 8.83 -3.38
N GLY A 31 4.79 10.08 -3.22
CA GLY A 31 5.57 10.80 -4.24
C GLY A 31 7.08 10.54 -4.19
N THR A 32 7.56 9.69 -3.27
CA THR A 32 8.98 9.33 -3.13
C THR A 32 9.13 7.95 -2.50
N ALA A 33 10.17 7.22 -2.91
CA ALA A 33 10.57 5.90 -2.41
C ALA A 33 11.58 5.97 -1.24
N GLU A 34 11.75 7.14 -0.62
CA GLU A 34 12.63 7.31 0.54
C GLU A 34 12.15 6.54 1.78
N ARG A 35 13.11 6.07 2.59
CA ARG A 35 12.87 5.28 3.83
C ARG A 35 11.82 5.89 4.76
N MET A 36 11.85 7.21 4.96
CA MET A 36 10.89 7.88 5.84
C MET A 36 9.47 7.81 5.26
N SER A 37 9.33 8.08 3.96
CA SER A 37 8.07 8.03 3.21
C SER A 37 7.46 6.63 3.21
N VAL A 38 8.28 5.61 2.94
CA VAL A 38 7.85 4.20 2.93
C VAL A 38 7.39 3.75 4.32
N ARG A 39 8.13 4.06 5.38
CA ARG A 39 7.74 3.68 6.75
C ARG A 39 6.46 4.38 7.22
N LEU A 40 6.25 5.62 6.80
CA LEU A 40 4.99 6.32 7.08
C LEU A 40 3.81 5.67 6.34
N ALA A 41 4.00 5.28 5.06
CA ALA A 41 2.98 4.55 4.29
C ALA A 41 2.67 3.19 4.90
N LEU A 42 3.69 2.45 5.36
CA LEU A 42 3.51 1.18 6.07
C LEU A 42 2.58 1.35 7.28
N GLY A 43 2.81 2.35 8.12
CA GLY A 43 1.94 2.62 9.28
C GLY A 43 0.48 2.88 8.88
N GLN A 44 0.25 3.64 7.81
CA GLN A 44 -1.09 3.96 7.35
C GLN A 44 -1.83 2.76 6.74
N VAL A 45 -1.17 1.94 5.91
CA VAL A 45 -1.82 0.74 5.36
C VAL A 45 -2.13 -0.28 6.45
N LEU A 46 -1.26 -0.41 7.46
CA LEU A 46 -1.53 -1.25 8.62
C LEU A 46 -2.74 -0.73 9.42
N ASP A 47 -2.92 0.58 9.52
CA ASP A 47 -4.14 1.16 10.08
C ASP A 47 -5.38 0.81 9.24
N TYR A 48 -5.27 0.63 7.92
CA TYR A 48 -6.39 0.15 7.10
C TYR A 48 -6.75 -1.29 7.45
N GLY A 49 -5.75 -2.17 7.50
CA GLY A 49 -5.93 -3.60 7.82
C GLY A 49 -6.54 -3.88 9.20
N ARG A 50 -6.44 -2.92 10.14
CA ARG A 50 -7.09 -3.03 11.46
C ARG A 50 -8.61 -2.90 11.43
N TYR A 51 -9.16 -2.35 10.37
CA TYR A 51 -10.59 -2.00 10.27
C TYR A 51 -11.28 -2.52 9.01
N VAL A 52 -10.52 -3.12 8.09
CA VAL A 52 -11.04 -3.73 6.87
C VAL A 52 -10.61 -5.19 6.85
N ASP A 53 -11.55 -6.05 7.23
CA ASP A 53 -11.32 -7.49 7.31
C ASP A 53 -10.91 -8.06 5.94
N ASP A 54 -9.99 -9.03 5.98
CA ASP A 54 -9.45 -9.74 4.81
C ASP A 54 -8.85 -8.85 3.72
N SER A 55 -8.56 -7.58 4.02
CA SER A 55 -7.96 -6.66 3.05
C SER A 55 -6.49 -7.00 2.80
N ARG A 56 -6.15 -7.05 1.51
CA ARG A 56 -4.79 -7.10 1.02
C ARG A 56 -4.21 -5.69 1.06
N LEU A 57 -2.96 -5.51 1.49
CA LEU A 57 -2.36 -4.18 1.64
C LEU A 57 -1.18 -4.00 0.68
N ALA A 58 -1.01 -2.79 0.17
CA ALA A 58 0.14 -2.45 -0.66
C ALA A 58 0.48 -0.96 -0.59
N ILE A 59 1.73 -0.63 -0.90
CA ILE A 59 2.20 0.75 -1.07
C ILE A 59 2.56 0.96 -2.52
N LEU A 60 2.06 2.06 -3.11
CA LEU A 60 2.38 2.50 -4.46
C LEU A 60 3.47 3.58 -4.43
N LEU A 61 4.58 3.34 -5.10
CA LEU A 61 5.76 4.21 -5.16
C LEU A 61 6.08 4.62 -6.61
N PRO A 62 6.72 5.79 -6.83
CA PRO A 62 7.09 6.27 -8.16
C PRO A 62 8.36 5.59 -8.73
N GLY A 63 8.88 4.58 -8.03
CA GLY A 63 10.08 3.84 -8.40
C GLY A 63 10.57 2.94 -7.25
N PRO A 64 11.60 2.11 -7.49
CA PRO A 64 12.10 1.13 -6.51
C PRO A 64 12.71 1.78 -5.26
N PRO A 65 12.29 1.38 -4.04
CA PRO A 65 12.97 1.75 -2.81
C PRO A 65 14.24 0.91 -2.61
N ALA A 66 14.99 1.15 -1.52
CA ALA A 66 16.08 0.28 -1.12
C ALA A 66 15.56 -1.16 -0.85
N ALA A 67 16.36 -2.18 -1.19
CA ALA A 67 15.95 -3.58 -1.08
C ALA A 67 15.48 -3.98 0.32
N ASP A 68 16.13 -3.48 1.38
CA ASP A 68 15.73 -3.74 2.77
C ASP A 68 14.33 -3.21 3.11
N LEU A 69 13.85 -2.20 2.37
CA LEU A 69 12.48 -1.71 2.52
C LEU A 69 11.46 -2.61 1.83
N VAL A 70 11.81 -3.27 0.72
CA VAL A 70 10.96 -4.28 0.11
C VAL A 70 10.80 -5.46 1.07
N GLU A 71 11.92 -5.95 1.63
CA GLU A 71 11.93 -7.00 2.66
C GLU A 71 11.11 -6.61 3.90
N LEU A 72 11.21 -5.35 4.33
CA LEU A 72 10.41 -4.82 5.44
C LEU A 72 8.91 -4.92 5.13
N LEU A 73 8.47 -4.47 3.95
CA LEU A 73 7.06 -4.48 3.57
C LEU A 73 6.53 -5.91 3.47
N GLU A 74 7.29 -6.79 2.83
CA GLU A 74 6.93 -8.22 2.71
C GLU A 74 6.82 -8.90 4.07
N GLY A 75 7.70 -8.56 5.02
CA GLY A 75 7.63 -9.06 6.41
C GLY A 75 6.36 -8.66 7.17
N TYR A 76 5.61 -7.66 6.69
CA TYR A 76 4.32 -7.22 7.22
C TYR A 76 3.12 -7.63 6.32
N ASP A 77 3.32 -8.50 5.33
CA ASP A 77 2.34 -8.84 4.27
C ASP A 77 1.81 -7.62 3.51
N VAL A 78 2.69 -6.64 3.26
CA VAL A 78 2.38 -5.44 2.48
C VAL A 78 3.11 -5.48 1.16
N GLY A 79 2.39 -5.39 0.04
CA GLY A 79 2.98 -5.33 -1.30
C GLY A 79 3.76 -4.03 -1.54
N CYS A 80 4.78 -4.10 -2.39
CA CYS A 80 5.60 -2.95 -2.79
C CYS A 80 5.41 -2.72 -4.29
N VAL A 81 4.38 -1.96 -4.65
CA VAL A 81 4.08 -1.68 -6.05
C VAL A 81 4.83 -0.45 -6.50
N VAL A 82 5.55 -0.56 -7.61
CA VAL A 82 6.34 0.52 -8.19
C VAL A 82 5.92 0.76 -9.63
N GLU A 83 5.87 2.02 -10.04
CA GLU A 83 5.77 2.38 -11.45
C GLU A 83 7.16 2.22 -12.10
N THR A 84 7.29 1.33 -13.09
CA THR A 84 8.57 1.09 -13.79
C THR A 84 8.70 1.98 -15.03
N THR A 85 7.60 2.15 -15.73
CA THR A 85 7.40 3.02 -16.89
C THR A 85 6.01 3.65 -16.74
N PRO A 86 5.72 4.80 -17.38
CA PRO A 86 4.41 5.42 -17.24
C PRO A 86 3.29 4.43 -17.52
N ASP A 87 2.38 4.28 -16.56
CA ASP A 87 1.25 3.33 -16.56
C ASP A 87 1.61 1.82 -16.44
N ASP A 88 2.90 1.46 -16.27
CA ASP A 88 3.34 0.09 -16.00
C ASP A 88 3.75 -0.09 -14.54
N PHE A 89 3.11 -1.04 -13.88
CA PHE A 89 3.31 -1.31 -12.45
C PHE A 89 3.79 -2.74 -12.21
N VAL A 90 4.63 -2.91 -11.20
CA VAL A 90 5.11 -4.23 -10.75
C VAL A 90 5.14 -4.26 -9.23
N ASP A 91 4.69 -5.37 -8.64
CA ASP A 91 4.93 -5.66 -7.22
C ASP A 91 6.34 -6.25 -7.05
N MET A 92 7.18 -5.55 -6.30
CA MET A 92 8.56 -5.95 -6.00
C MET A 92 8.64 -7.07 -4.94
N THR A 93 7.52 -7.39 -4.28
CA THR A 93 7.42 -8.51 -3.31
C THR A 93 6.93 -9.79 -3.99
N SER A 94 6.95 -10.92 -3.28
CA SER A 94 6.33 -12.16 -3.78
C SER A 94 4.79 -12.19 -3.68
N LEU A 95 4.17 -11.12 -3.19
CA LEU A 95 2.75 -11.09 -2.78
C LEU A 95 1.74 -10.84 -3.90
N ASN A 96 2.21 -10.48 -5.10
CA ASN A 96 1.41 -10.24 -6.31
C ASN A 96 0.23 -9.27 -6.07
N ARG A 97 0.53 -8.06 -5.59
CA ARG A 97 -0.42 -6.99 -5.26
C ARG A 97 -0.44 -5.87 -6.31
N CYS A 98 0.01 -6.14 -7.54
CA CYS A 98 -0.09 -5.18 -8.64
C CYS A 98 -1.57 -4.85 -8.91
N PRO A 99 -1.94 -3.56 -9.03
CA PRO A 99 -3.29 -3.15 -9.39
C PRO A 99 -3.64 -3.37 -10.87
#